data_AF-A0A7G9B7D3-F1
#
_entry.id   AF-A0A7G9B7D3-F1
#
_cell.length_a   1.000
_cell.length_b   1.000
_cell.length_c   1.000
_cell.angle_alpha   90.00
_cell.angle_beta   90.00
_cell.angle_gamma   90.00
#
_symmetry.space_group_name_H-M   'P 1'
#
loop_
_entity.id
_entity.type
_entity.pdbx_description
1 polymer ?
#
loop_
_entity_poly.entity_id
_entity_poly.type
_entity_poly.pdbx_seq_one_letter_code
_entity_poly.pdbx_strand_id
1 'polypeptide(L)'
;MKKRKLAAVLCLVVLVLSGCGQSLPEGMDKKEVTEAGEQVAELLGTGESDAVYDLFRDDVAQQLSPEDVAALVPESAGAWKEIAASEAMGRTDEDSGEEYALVMVICEFEEGRVTISAAFDREMELIGVQVG
;
A
#
# COMPACT_ATOMS: atom_id res chain seq x y z
N MET A 1 9.42 -9.19 39.52
CA MET A 1 9.58 -9.52 38.09
C MET A 1 8.96 -8.39 37.27
N LYS A 2 9.76 -7.46 36.77
CA LYS A 2 9.28 -6.26 36.06
C LYS A 2 9.03 -6.64 34.61
N LYS A 3 7.74 -6.74 34.23
CA LYS A 3 7.30 -7.04 32.86
C LYS A 3 7.77 -5.89 31.96
N ARG A 4 8.82 -6.12 31.19
CA ARG A 4 9.26 -5.22 30.12
C ARG A 4 8.16 -5.26 29.05
N LYS A 5 7.30 -4.25 29.01
CA LYS A 5 6.45 -4.02 27.85
C LYS A 5 7.39 -3.54 26.75
N LEU A 6 7.77 -4.46 25.86
CA LEU A 6 8.37 -4.09 24.58
C LEU A 6 7.29 -3.30 23.85
N ALA A 7 7.48 -2.00 23.71
CA ALA A 7 6.68 -1.21 22.79
C ALA A 7 7.03 -1.74 21.40
N ALA A 8 6.11 -2.46 20.77
CA ALA A 8 6.19 -2.76 19.35
C ALA A 8 6.20 -1.39 18.65
N VAL A 9 7.36 -1.04 18.10
CA VAL A 9 7.48 0.10 17.20
C VAL A 9 6.75 -0.35 15.94
N LEU A 10 5.51 0.10 15.78
CA LEU A 10 4.79 0.03 14.52
C LEU A 10 5.57 0.93 13.55
N CYS A 11 6.48 0.33 12.77
CA CYS A 11 7.11 0.99 11.64
C CYS A 11 6.05 1.09 10.53
N LEU A 12 5.12 2.03 10.68
CA LEU A 12 4.37 2.55 9.54
C LEU A 12 5.42 3.21 8.65
N VAL A 13 5.83 2.52 7.58
CA VAL A 13 6.76 3.06 6.60
C VAL A 13 6.04 4.22 5.91
N VAL A 14 6.24 5.42 6.44
CA VAL A 14 5.78 6.66 5.82
C VAL A 14 6.66 6.87 4.60
N LEU A 15 6.17 6.44 3.43
CA LEU A 15 6.85 6.66 2.16
C LEU A 15 6.85 8.17 1.87
N VAL A 16 7.95 8.82 2.22
CA VAL A 16 8.12 10.26 2.04
C VAL A 16 8.08 10.57 0.54
N LEU A 17 7.06 11.33 0.13
CA LEU A 17 6.83 11.81 -1.25
C LEU A 17 7.83 12.89 -1.66
N SER A 18 9.13 12.60 -1.59
CA SER A 18 10.17 13.42 -2.20
C SER A 18 10.24 13.11 -3.70
N GLY A 19 9.80 14.07 -4.51
CA GLY A 19 9.54 13.90 -5.93
C GLY A 19 10.76 13.66 -6.81
N CYS A 20 10.75 12.53 -7.51
CA CYS A 20 10.89 12.39 -8.97
C CYS A 20 10.60 10.90 -9.25
N GLY A 21 9.43 10.56 -9.77
CA GLY A 21 9.10 9.16 -10.06
C GLY A 21 10.17 8.56 -10.97
N GLN A 22 10.82 7.48 -10.50
CA GLN A 22 11.83 6.77 -11.28
C GLN A 22 11.15 5.83 -12.27
N SER A 23 11.90 5.38 -13.28
CA SER A 23 11.53 4.17 -14.02
C SER A 23 11.30 3.03 -13.05
N LEU A 24 10.40 2.11 -13.40
CA LEU A 24 10.19 0.91 -12.60
C LEU A 24 11.51 0.12 -12.47
N PRO A 25 11.69 -0.61 -11.36
CA PRO A 25 12.77 -1.57 -11.22
C PRO A 25 12.86 -2.50 -12.43
N GLU A 26 14.09 -2.92 -12.76
CA GLU A 26 14.31 -3.86 -13.86
C GLU A 26 13.51 -5.15 -13.64
N GLY A 27 12.84 -5.61 -14.72
CA GLY A 27 12.03 -6.83 -14.70
C GLY A 27 10.54 -6.61 -14.44
N MET A 28 10.13 -5.43 -13.97
CA MET A 28 8.71 -5.13 -13.75
C MET A 28 8.02 -4.58 -15.00
N ASP A 29 6.79 -5.05 -15.25
CA ASP A 29 5.92 -4.49 -16.27
C ASP A 29 5.00 -3.41 -15.69
N LYS A 30 4.92 -2.25 -16.36
CA LYS A 30 4.13 -1.12 -15.87
C LYS A 30 2.64 -1.43 -15.81
N LYS A 31 2.12 -2.17 -16.79
CA LYS A 31 0.70 -2.49 -16.85
C LYS A 31 0.35 -3.48 -15.74
N GLU A 32 1.13 -4.55 -15.61
CA GLU A 32 0.95 -5.57 -14.58
C GLU A 32 0.96 -4.98 -13.16
N VAL A 33 1.98 -4.16 -12.86
CA VAL A 33 2.08 -3.48 -11.57
C VAL A 33 0.91 -2.54 -11.33
N THR A 34 0.49 -1.77 -12.35
CA THR A 34 -0.66 -0.86 -12.21
C THR A 34 -1.95 -1.63 -11.91
N GLU A 35 -2.21 -2.73 -12.64
CA GLU A 35 -3.38 -3.59 -12.42
C GLU A 35 -3.37 -4.22 -11.01
N ALA A 36 -2.20 -4.64 -10.51
CA ALA A 36 -2.06 -5.13 -9.13
C ALA A 36 -2.38 -4.06 -8.08
N GLY A 37 -1.92 -2.82 -8.30
CA GLY A 37 -2.24 -1.70 -7.41
C GLY A 37 -3.73 -1.32 -7.44
N GLU A 38 -4.37 -1.36 -8.60
CA GLU A 38 -5.81 -1.16 -8.74
C GLU A 38 -6.61 -2.23 -7.99
N GLN A 39 -6.19 -3.50 -8.07
CA GLN A 39 -6.81 -4.59 -7.33
C GLN A 39 -6.72 -4.36 -5.81
N VAL A 40 -5.56 -3.98 -5.30
CA VAL A 40 -5.39 -3.66 -3.86
C VAL A 40 -6.30 -2.50 -3.45
N ALA A 41 -6.40 -1.47 -4.28
CA ALA A 41 -7.26 -0.31 -4.01
C ALA A 41 -8.76 -0.66 -4.04
N GLU A 42 -9.19 -1.51 -4.97
CA GLU A 42 -10.57 -2.03 -5.02
C GLU A 42 -10.89 -2.82 -3.76
N LEU A 43 -10.06 -3.79 -3.38
CA LEU A 43 -10.26 -4.60 -2.18
C LEU A 43 -10.36 -3.74 -0.90
N LEU A 44 -9.49 -2.74 -0.75
CA LEU A 44 -9.58 -1.83 0.39
C LEU A 44 -10.82 -0.95 0.33
N GLY A 45 -11.19 -0.46 -0.85
CA GLY A 45 -12.38 0.35 -1.04
C GLY A 45 -13.68 -0.40 -0.76
N THR A 46 -13.75 -1.68 -1.11
CA THR A 46 -14.91 -2.55 -0.86
C THR A 46 -14.93 -3.16 0.54
N GLY A 47 -13.89 -2.93 1.35
CA GLY A 47 -13.77 -3.43 2.72
C GLY A 47 -13.20 -4.85 2.84
N GLU A 48 -12.69 -5.42 1.76
CA GLU A 48 -12.03 -6.74 1.70
C GLU A 48 -10.57 -6.69 2.19
N SER A 49 -10.37 -6.08 3.36
CA SER A 49 -9.03 -5.89 3.97
C SER A 49 -8.29 -7.20 4.29
N ASP A 50 -9.00 -8.28 4.61
CA ASP A 50 -8.41 -9.62 4.80
C ASP A 50 -7.72 -10.12 3.52
N ALA A 51 -8.35 -9.90 2.36
CA ALA A 51 -7.76 -10.28 1.08
C ALA A 51 -6.49 -9.48 0.77
N VAL A 52 -6.42 -8.22 1.20
CA VAL A 52 -5.19 -7.41 1.09
C VAL A 52 -4.13 -7.87 2.08
N TYR A 53 -4.52 -8.25 3.30
CA TYR A 53 -3.59 -8.82 4.28
C TYR A 53 -2.85 -10.04 3.72
N ASP A 54 -3.56 -10.92 3.02
CA ASP A 54 -3.01 -12.12 2.39
C ASP A 54 -2.09 -11.85 1.18
N LEU A 55 -2.09 -10.62 0.64
CA LEU A 55 -1.19 -10.21 -0.45
C LEU A 55 0.16 -9.72 0.05
N PHE A 56 0.27 -9.35 1.34
CA PHE A 56 1.53 -8.87 1.89
C PHE A 56 2.59 -9.96 1.89
N ARG A 57 3.83 -9.55 1.60
CA ARG A 57 5.00 -10.39 1.80
C ARG A 57 5.06 -10.88 3.24
N ASP A 58 5.45 -12.13 3.44
CA ASP A 58 5.39 -12.82 4.74
C ASP A 58 6.09 -12.06 5.89
N ASP A 59 7.20 -11.37 5.60
CA ASP A 59 7.96 -10.59 6.58
C ASP A 59 7.25 -9.28 6.97
N VAL A 60 6.51 -8.67 6.03
CA VAL A 60 5.70 -7.48 6.26
C VAL A 60 4.40 -7.84 6.98
N ALA A 61 3.71 -8.88 6.54
CA ALA A 61 2.47 -9.36 7.16
C ALA A 61 2.65 -9.67 8.66
N GLN A 62 3.78 -10.26 9.05
CA GLN A 62 4.11 -10.56 10.45
C GLN A 62 4.28 -9.32 11.35
N GLN A 63 4.47 -8.14 10.75
CA GLN A 63 4.63 -6.87 11.45
C GLN A 63 3.33 -6.05 11.50
N LEU A 64 2.32 -6.46 10.73
CA LEU A 64 1.02 -5.82 10.63
C LEU A 64 -0.03 -6.64 11.37
N SER A 65 -1.05 -5.98 11.91
CA SER A 65 -2.29 -6.65 12.28
C SER A 65 -3.34 -6.48 11.17
N PRO A 66 -4.25 -7.45 10.97
CA PRO A 66 -5.38 -7.27 10.06
C PRO A 66 -6.23 -6.03 10.39
N GLU A 67 -6.32 -5.67 11.69
CA GLU A 67 -7.00 -4.46 12.15
C GLU A 67 -6.35 -3.17 11.60
N ASP A 68 -5.01 -3.14 11.48
CA ASP A 68 -4.30 -1.99 10.90
C ASP A 68 -4.65 -1.80 9.42
N VAL A 69 -4.78 -2.90 8.66
CA VAL A 69 -5.16 -2.87 7.24
C VAL A 69 -6.61 -2.44 7.07
N ALA A 70 -7.52 -2.96 7.90
CA ALA A 70 -8.93 -2.58 7.89
C ALA A 70 -9.17 -1.10 8.22
N ALA A 71 -8.29 -0.51 9.03
CA ALA A 71 -8.38 0.90 9.43
C ALA A 71 -7.79 1.89 8.41
N LEU A 72 -7.21 1.41 7.29
CA LEU A 72 -6.53 2.26 6.31
C LEU A 72 -7.48 3.22 5.58
N VAL A 73 -8.64 2.73 5.14
CA VAL A 73 -9.66 3.57 4.50
C VAL A 73 -10.64 4.03 5.58
N PRO A 74 -10.75 5.34 5.86
CA PRO A 74 -11.60 5.82 6.93
C PRO A 74 -13.08 5.63 6.55
N GLU A 75 -13.90 5.15 7.49
CA GLU A 75 -15.35 5.01 7.28
C GLU A 75 -16.01 6.35 6.85
N SER A 76 -15.43 7.49 7.24
CA SER A 76 -15.88 8.81 6.84
C SER A 76 -15.72 9.11 5.34
N ALA A 77 -15.02 8.28 4.57
CA ALA A 77 -14.99 8.38 3.11
C ALA A 77 -16.36 8.03 2.49
N GLY A 78 -17.20 7.28 3.22
CA GLY A 78 -18.49 6.80 2.73
C GLY A 78 -18.35 5.61 1.80
N ALA A 79 -19.38 5.34 0.99
CA ALA A 79 -19.38 4.17 0.10
C ALA A 79 -18.38 4.32 -1.05
N TRP A 80 -17.67 3.24 -1.39
CA TRP A 80 -16.84 3.15 -2.58
C TRP A 80 -17.66 3.29 -3.86
N LYS A 81 -17.08 3.91 -4.89
CA LYS A 81 -17.71 4.10 -6.21
C LYS A 81 -16.90 3.50 -7.35
N GLU A 82 -15.71 4.04 -7.60
CA GLU A 82 -14.88 3.66 -8.75
C GLU A 82 -13.43 4.10 -8.58
N ILE A 83 -12.55 3.55 -9.43
CA ILE A 83 -11.19 4.05 -9.62
C ILE A 83 -11.21 5.17 -10.67
N ALA A 84 -10.73 6.36 -10.32
CA ALA A 84 -10.68 7.51 -11.21
C ALA A 84 -9.38 7.58 -12.02
N ALA A 85 -8.25 7.19 -11.42
CA ALA A 85 -6.94 7.18 -12.07
C ALA A 85 -5.95 6.28 -11.32
N SER A 86 -4.93 5.82 -12.03
CA SER A 86 -3.82 5.05 -11.47
C SER A 86 -2.50 5.44 -12.13
N GLU A 87 -1.41 5.41 -11.36
CA GLU A 87 -0.06 5.63 -11.89
C GLU A 87 0.97 4.81 -11.13
N ALA A 88 1.71 3.97 -11.86
CA ALA A 88 2.87 3.25 -11.35
C ALA A 88 4.19 3.96 -11.64
N MET A 89 5.09 3.95 -10.66
CA MET A 89 6.41 4.57 -10.72
C MET A 89 7.41 3.86 -9.81
N GLY A 90 8.68 3.83 -10.18
CA GLY A 90 9.73 3.23 -9.36
C GLY A 90 10.12 4.10 -8.17
N ARG A 91 10.65 3.45 -7.15
CA ARG A 91 11.22 4.04 -5.94
C ARG A 91 12.40 3.22 -5.45
N THR A 92 13.22 3.86 -4.63
CA THR A 92 14.27 3.22 -3.84
C THR A 92 14.05 3.60 -2.39
N ASP A 93 14.01 2.60 -1.50
CA ASP A 93 14.00 2.83 -0.07
C ASP A 93 15.35 3.39 0.39
N GLU A 94 15.36 4.52 1.07
CA GLU A 94 16.60 5.23 1.40
C GLU A 94 17.44 4.50 2.47
N ASP A 95 16.79 3.70 3.32
CA ASP A 95 17.43 2.99 4.43
C ASP A 95 18.05 1.66 3.99
N SER A 96 17.32 0.87 3.21
CA SER A 96 17.74 -0.46 2.74
C SER A 96 18.37 -0.47 1.35
N GLY A 97 18.08 0.53 0.52
CA GLY A 97 18.41 0.54 -0.90
C GLY A 97 17.55 -0.39 -1.75
N GLU A 98 16.48 -0.96 -1.20
CA GLU A 98 15.54 -1.82 -1.94
C GLU A 98 14.79 -0.99 -3.00
N GLU A 99 14.82 -1.43 -4.25
CA GLU A 99 14.03 -0.82 -5.31
C GLU A 99 12.67 -1.53 -5.43
N TYR A 100 11.60 -0.75 -5.50
CA TYR A 100 10.23 -1.24 -5.56
C TYR A 100 9.40 -0.38 -6.51
N ALA A 101 8.26 -0.89 -6.95
CA ALA A 101 7.26 -0.09 -7.62
C ALA A 101 6.25 0.46 -6.63
N LEU A 102 5.88 1.73 -6.80
CA LEU A 102 4.78 2.38 -6.11
C LEU A 102 3.67 2.67 -7.10
N VAL A 103 2.47 2.19 -6.81
CA VAL A 103 1.25 2.50 -7.56
C VAL A 103 0.40 3.43 -6.74
N MET A 104 0.06 4.59 -7.29
CA MET A 104 -0.91 5.50 -6.69
C MET A 104 -2.25 5.33 -7.41
N VAL A 105 -3.31 5.01 -6.68
CA VAL A 105 -4.66 4.83 -7.20
C VAL A 105 -5.57 5.85 -6.56
N ILE A 106 -6.21 6.70 -7.38
CA ILE A 106 -7.19 7.68 -6.93
C ILE A 106 -8.57 7.02 -7.02
N CYS A 107 -9.20 6.81 -5.87
CA CYS A 107 -10.50 6.20 -5.74
C CYS A 107 -11.56 7.27 -5.40
N GLU A 108 -12.73 7.16 -6.03
CA GLU A 108 -13.91 7.96 -5.70
C GLU A 108 -14.74 7.23 -4.64
N PHE A 109 -15.09 7.94 -3.58
CA PHE A 109 -16.03 7.52 -2.56
C PHE A 109 -17.22 8.50 -2.48
N GLU A 110 -18.20 8.24 -1.62
CA GLU A 110 -19.37 9.10 -1.43
C GLU A 110 -18.96 10.52 -1.00
N GLU A 111 -18.07 10.62 -0.01
CA GLU A 111 -17.71 11.88 0.66
C GLU A 111 -16.46 12.55 0.07
N GLY A 112 -15.80 11.94 -0.91
CA GLY A 112 -14.63 12.53 -1.56
C GLY A 112 -13.74 11.52 -2.27
N ARG A 113 -12.52 11.95 -2.57
CA ARG A 113 -11.48 11.10 -3.16
C ARG A 113 -10.50 10.66 -2.09
N VAL A 114 -10.04 9.42 -2.23
CA VAL A 114 -9.02 8.81 -1.39
C VAL A 114 -7.92 8.28 -2.31
N THR A 115 -6.66 8.59 -2.00
CA THR A 115 -5.52 8.03 -2.74
C THR A 115 -5.00 6.82 -1.98
N ILE A 116 -5.15 5.65 -2.56
CA ILE A 116 -4.58 4.41 -2.04
C ILE A 116 -3.29 4.16 -2.81
N SER A 117 -2.17 4.01 -2.10
CA SER A 117 -0.90 3.64 -2.73
C SER A 117 -0.44 2.27 -2.28
N ALA A 118 -0.04 1.43 -3.24
CA ALA A 118 0.47 0.09 -3.01
C ALA A 118 1.92 -0.01 -3.49
N ALA A 119 2.80 -0.59 -2.69
CA ALA A 119 4.20 -0.82 -3.00
C ALA A 119 4.46 -2.31 -3.25
N PHE A 120 5.13 -2.63 -4.35
CA PHE A 120 5.46 -4.00 -4.74
C PHE A 120 6.96 -4.17 -4.95
N ASP A 121 7.53 -5.24 -4.42
CA ASP A 121 8.91 -5.62 -4.74
C ASP A 121 9.03 -6.29 -6.12
N ARG A 122 10.25 -6.65 -6.53
CA ARG A 122 10.53 -7.27 -7.84
C ARG A 122 9.86 -8.63 -8.05
N GLU A 123 9.38 -9.28 -6.99
CA GLU A 123 8.67 -10.56 -7.03
C GLU A 123 7.15 -10.36 -7.08
N MET A 124 6.68 -9.11 -7.19
CA MET A 124 5.27 -8.70 -7.19
C MET A 124 4.57 -8.96 -5.84
N GLU A 125 5.34 -9.08 -4.75
CA GLU A 125 4.78 -9.19 -3.40
C GLU A 125 4.46 -7.80 -2.86
N LEU A 126 3.32 -7.66 -2.16
CA LEU A 126 2.91 -6.38 -1.58
C LEU A 126 3.78 -6.11 -0.34
N ILE A 127 4.55 -5.03 -0.37
CA ILE A 127 5.46 -4.66 0.72
C ILE A 127 4.99 -3.43 1.51
N GLY A 128 3.92 -2.78 1.07
CA GLY A 128 3.40 -1.61 1.75
C GLY A 128 2.10 -1.11 1.15
N VAL A 129 1.23 -0.58 2.01
CA VAL A 129 0.04 0.18 1.59
C VAL A 129 -0.03 1.44 2.43
N GLN A 130 -0.42 2.54 1.79
CA GLN A 130 -0.74 3.80 2.47
C GLN A 130 -1.99 4.43 1.86
N VAL A 131 -2.72 5.18 2.68
CA VAL A 131 -3.91 5.92 2.27
C VAL A 131 -3.71 7.40 2.58
N GLY A 132 -4.05 8.28 1.63
CA GLY A 132 -3.88 9.73 1.73
C GLY A 132 -4.97 10.54 1.06
#